data_AF-A0A2E6LC37-F1
#
_entry.id   AF-A0A2E6LC37-F1
#
_cell.length_a   1.000
_cell.length_b   1.000
_cell.length_c   1.000
_cell.angle_alpha   90.00
_cell.angle_beta   90.00
_cell.angle_gamma   90.00
#
_symmetry.space_group_name_H-M   'P 1'
#
loop_
_entity.id
_entity.type
_entity.pdbx_description
1 polymer ?
#
loop_
_entity_poly.entity_id
_entity_poly.type
_entity_poly.pdbx_seq_one_letter_code
_entity_poly.pdbx_strand_id
1 'polypeptide(L)' 'MIICICRRINDAGVRDAVEAGARSPEAVQAHHGCAFNCGKCRPKIGQMISDSVEVEAETPLLAAE' A
#
# COMPACT_ATOMS: atom_id res chain seq x y z
N MET A 1 -12.70 0.11 3.93
CA MET A 1 -13.22 0.79 2.73
C MET A 1 -12.73 0.10 1.45
N ILE A 2 -13.57 -0.05 0.41
CA ILE A 2 -13.10 -0.55 -0.90
C ILE A 2 -12.25 0.52 -1.60
N ILE A 3 -11.05 0.15 -2.02
CA ILE A 3 -10.12 1.02 -2.75
C ILE A 3 -10.17 0.73 -4.25
N CYS A 4 -10.21 -0.53 -4.65
CA CYS A 4 -10.34 -0.95 -6.04
C CYS A 4 -11.59 -1.80 -6.25
N ILE A 5 -12.64 -1.22 -6.85
CA ILE A 5 -13.87 -1.96 -7.15
C ILE A 5 -13.67 -3.05 -8.20
N CYS A 6 -12.84 -2.82 -9.22
CA CYS A 6 -12.61 -3.78 -10.30
C CYS A 6 -11.96 -5.08 -9.82
N ARG A 7 -11.12 -5.00 -8.79
CA ARG A 7 -10.34 -6.13 -8.25
C ARG A 7 -10.75 -6.54 -6.85
N ARG A 8 -11.76 -5.88 -6.27
CA ARG A 8 -12.24 -6.10 -4.90
C ARG A 8 -11.16 -5.97 -3.83
N ILE A 9 -10.26 -5.01 -4.01
CA ILE A 9 -9.21 -4.69 -3.01
C ILE A 9 -9.75 -3.62 -2.07
N ASN A 10 -9.77 -3.91 -0.78
CA ASN A 10 -10.11 -2.96 0.29
C ASN A 10 -8.85 -2.33 0.89
N ASP A 11 -9.03 -1.42 1.83
CA ASP A 11 -7.95 -0.71 2.51
C ASP A 11 -7.02 -1.64 3.27
N ALA A 12 -7.56 -2.68 3.93
CA ALA A 12 -6.74 -3.71 4.58
C ALA A 12 -5.82 -4.39 3.55
N GLY A 13 -6.37 -4.86 2.41
CA GLY A 13 -5.56 -5.47 1.37
C GLY A 13 -4.50 -4.54 0.75
N VAL A 14 -4.73 -3.22 0.72
CA VAL A 14 -3.67 -2.28 0.34
C VAL A 14 -2.59 -2.21 1.42
N ARG A 15 -2.96 -2.13 2.71
CA ARG A 15 -1.99 -2.12 3.83
C ARG A 15 -1.17 -3.40 3.88
N ASP A 16 -1.82 -4.57 3.77
CA ASP A 16 -1.14 -5.87 3.73
C ASP A 16 -0.08 -5.92 2.62
N ALA A 17 -0.41 -5.39 1.44
CA ALA A 17 0.54 -5.31 0.32
C ALA A 17 1.72 -4.37 0.63
N VAL A 18 1.46 -3.24 1.29
CA VAL A 18 2.50 -2.27 1.70
C VAL A 18 3.41 -2.86 2.78
N GLU A 19 2.84 -3.54 3.77
CA GLU A 19 3.59 -4.28 4.81
C GLU A 19 4.45 -5.39 4.18
N ALA A 20 3.95 -6.04 3.13
CA ALA A 20 4.70 -7.00 2.32
C ALA A 20 5.73 -6.36 1.36
N GLY A 21 5.93 -5.04 1.42
CA GLY A 21 6.97 -4.33 0.66
C GLY A 21 6.50 -3.64 -0.63
N ALA A 22 5.20 -3.59 -0.93
CA ALA A 22 4.72 -2.83 -2.08
C ALA A 22 4.99 -1.33 -1.90
N ARG A 23 5.64 -0.70 -2.89
CA ARG A 23 5.95 0.74 -2.92
C ARG A 23 5.43 1.46 -4.17
N SER A 24 4.52 0.81 -4.90
CA SER A 24 3.81 1.41 -6.04
C SER A 24 2.41 0.83 -6.19
N PRO A 25 1.45 1.54 -6.82
CA PRO A 25 0.13 0.99 -7.10
C PRO A 25 0.17 -0.30 -7.94
N GLU A 26 1.13 -0.43 -8.84
CA GLU A 26 1.41 -1.64 -9.62
C GLU A 26 1.85 -2.79 -8.72
N ALA A 27 2.75 -2.54 -7.76
CA ALA A 27 3.19 -3.56 -6.82
C ALA A 27 2.04 -4.04 -5.93
N VAL A 28 1.12 -3.15 -5.54
CA VAL A 28 -0.11 -3.53 -4.82
C VAL A 28 -0.98 -4.45 -5.68
N GLN A 29 -1.20 -4.14 -6.96
CA GLN A 29 -1.97 -5.02 -7.85
C GLN A 29 -1.29 -6.39 -8.02
N ALA A 30 0.03 -6.39 -8.21
CA ALA A 30 0.83 -7.61 -8.37
C ALA A 30 0.79 -8.50 -7.12
N HIS A 31 0.81 -7.91 -5.91
CA HIS A 31 0.64 -8.63 -4.64
C HIS A 31 -0.69 -9.40 -4.60
N HIS A 32 -1.77 -8.82 -5.13
CA HIS A 32 -3.08 -9.47 -5.26
C HIS A 32 -3.23 -10.33 -6.53
N GLY A 33 -2.14 -10.62 -7.24
CA GLY A 33 -2.15 -11.44 -8.45
C GLY A 33 -2.94 -10.83 -9.62
N CYS A 34 -3.03 -9.50 -9.68
CA CYS A 34 -3.84 -8.82 -10.69
C CYS A 34 -3.12 -7.62 -11.31
N ALA A 35 -3.75 -7.03 -12.34
CA ALA A 35 -3.31 -5.82 -13.01
C ALA A 35 -4.45 -4.79 -13.04
N PHE A 36 -4.16 -3.52 -13.29
CA PHE A 36 -5.20 -2.50 -13.38
C PHE A 36 -6.21 -2.81 -14.49
N ASN A 37 -7.49 -2.51 -14.22
CA ASN A 37 -8.54 -2.42 -15.24
C ASN A 37 -8.76 -0.95 -15.65
N CYS A 38 -9.43 -0.17 -14.80
CA CYS A 38 -9.72 1.25 -15.10
C CYS A 38 -8.72 2.25 -14.48
N GLY A 39 -7.83 1.80 -13.59
CA GLY A 39 -6.80 2.65 -12.95
C GLY A 39 -7.29 3.72 -11.96
N LYS A 40 -8.60 3.91 -11.76
CA LYS A 40 -9.15 4.99 -10.90
C LYS A 40 -8.71 4.93 -9.44
N CYS A 41 -8.30 3.76 -8.96
CA CYS A 41 -7.80 3.57 -7.59
C CYS A 41 -6.34 4.00 -7.38
N ARG A 42 -5.58 4.25 -8.47
CA ARG A 42 -4.14 4.58 -8.40
C ARG A 42 -3.83 5.76 -7.47
N PRO A 43 -4.55 6.91 -7.51
CA PRO A 43 -4.24 8.03 -6.63
C PRO A 43 -4.42 7.68 -5.15
N LYS A 44 -5.49 6.95 -4.81
CA LYS A 44 -5.76 6.57 -3.42
C LYS A 44 -4.77 5.53 -2.90
N ILE A 45 -4.39 4.56 -3.71
CA ILE A 45 -3.33 3.60 -3.37
C ILE A 45 -2.00 4.34 -3.18
N GLY A 46 -1.66 5.27 -4.07
CA GLY A 46 -0.45 6.10 -3.95
C GLY A 46 -0.41 6.88 -2.64
N GLN A 47 -1.53 7.52 -2.27
CA GLN A 47 -1.65 8.20 -0.98
C GLN A 47 -1.40 7.24 0.19
N MET A 48 -2.06 6.08 0.21
CA MET A 48 -1.87 5.10 1.30
C MET A 48 -0.42 4.59 1.42
N ILE A 49 0.29 4.45 0.29
CA ILE A 49 1.71 4.11 0.29
C ILE A 49 2.52 5.24 0.92
N SER A 50 2.32 6.48 0.48
CA SER A 50 3.03 7.65 1.03
C SER A 50 2.80 7.80 2.53
N ASP A 51 1.54 7.72 2.97
CA ASP A 51 1.15 7.81 4.38
C ASP A 51 1.83 6.72 5.25
N SER A 52 2.18 5.57 4.66
CA SER A 52 2.84 4.46 5.38
C SER A 52 4.34 4.68 5.55
N VAL A 53 4.99 5.37 4.62
CA VAL A 53 6.44 5.66 4.68
C VAL A 53 6.76 6.70 5.75
N GLU A 54 5.80 7.57 6.09
CA GLU A 54 5.94 8.57 7.15
C GLU A 54 5.97 7.94 8.55
N VAL A 55 5.46 6.72 8.72
CA VAL A 55 5.38 6.03 10.02
C VAL A 55 6.66 5.24 10.35
N GLU A 56 7.40 4.76 9.34
CA GLU A 56 8.64 3.97 9.54
C GLU A 56 9.86 4.85 9.95
N ALA A 57 9.77 6.18 9.84
CA ALA A 57 10.86 7.10 10.22
C ALA A 57 11.01 7.28 11.75
N GLU A 58 10.07 6.79 12.55
CA GLU A 58 10.12 6.82 14.02
C GLU A 58 10.37 5.42 14.59
N THR A 59 11.45 4.76 14.15
CA THR A 59 12.07 3.73 15.01
C THR A 59 13.08 4.46 15.89
N PRO A 60 12.86 4.57 17.22
CA PRO A 60 13.90 5.10 18.08
C PRO A 60 15.05 4.10 18.05
N LEU A 61 16.14 4.54 17.43
CA LEU A 61 17.47 4.01 17.63
C LEU A 61 17.86 4.29 19.10
N LEU A 62 17.26 3.57 20.05
CA LEU A 62 17.59 3.74 21.46
C LEU A 62 18.81 2.87 21.78
N ALA A 63 19.94 3.57 21.73
CA ALA A 63 21.11 3.50 22.60
C ALA A 63 21.58 2.14 23.11
N ALA A 64 22.83 1.84 22.77
CA ALA A 64 23.70 0.99 23.58
C ALA A 64 23.85 1.58 25.00
N GLU A 65 23.81 0.71 26.00
CA GLU A 65 24.40 0.90 27.33
C GLU A 65 25.32 -0.30 27.66
#